data_AF-B0LN62-F1
#
_entry.id   AF-B0LN62-F1
#
_cell.length_a   1.000
_cell.length_b   1.000
_cell.length_c   1.000
_cell.angle_alpha   90.00
_cell.angle_beta   90.00
_cell.angle_gamma   90.00
#
_symmetry.space_group_name_H-M   'P 1'
#
loop_
_entity.id
_entity.type
_entity.pdbx_description
1 polymer ?
#
loop_
_entity_poly.entity_id
_entity_poly.type
_entity_poly.pdbx_seq_one_letter_code
_entity_poly.pdbx_strand_id
1 'polypeptide(L)'
;IVGVLGYGGGVIGRYCDLPEEYPGVAHFHTVRINQTAGFYYTSSALRELMDIWDKYGSGLTNFHGSTGDMVLLGTQTDKLEAIFAETTAKGWDLGGSGSCLRTPSCCAGMSRCEYSCIDAMEICDTLTHKFQDELHRPAFPHKFKIKVSGCANDCTAAVARADMSIIGTWRDNIRIDQAGVKNYSKDMDIKSEVTDMCPTHCMNWDGSALKINDKDCNRCMHCINRMPKALRPGKDKGATIMLGGKAPIVTGALMSWVIVPFMKLEAPFDNIEDLIRKLWEW
;
A
#
# COMPACT_ATOMS: atom_id res chain seq x y z
N ILE A 1 12.42 -0.97 26.31
CA ILE A 1 11.12 -0.71 25.64
C ILE A 1 10.76 0.73 25.92
N VAL A 2 10.29 1.48 24.93
CA VAL A 2 9.94 2.91 25.02
C VAL A 2 8.71 3.16 24.16
N GLY A 3 8.00 4.24 24.41
CA GLY A 3 6.77 4.60 23.71
C GLY A 3 6.24 5.94 24.19
N VAL A 4 4.97 6.21 23.89
CA VAL A 4 4.23 7.40 24.35
C VAL A 4 2.99 6.97 25.11
N LEU A 5 2.52 7.79 26.04
CA LEU A 5 1.35 7.48 26.85
C LEU A 5 0.11 7.28 25.97
N GLY A 6 -0.66 6.24 26.31
CA GLY A 6 -1.88 5.87 25.59
C GLY A 6 -1.66 4.90 24.42
N TYR A 7 -0.46 4.81 23.84
CA TYR A 7 -0.14 3.93 22.72
C TYR A 7 0.86 2.84 23.12
N GLY A 8 0.67 1.63 22.60
CA GLY A 8 1.58 0.49 22.79
C GLY A 8 2.56 0.27 21.63
N GLY A 9 2.52 1.11 20.60
CA GLY A 9 3.36 1.03 19.39
C GLY A 9 3.73 2.40 18.83
N GLY A 10 4.44 2.42 17.71
CA GLY A 10 4.86 3.62 16.97
C GLY A 10 6.31 4.06 17.18
N VAL A 11 6.95 3.61 18.27
CA VAL A 11 8.35 3.93 18.57
C VAL A 11 9.18 2.65 18.68
N ILE A 12 10.34 2.62 18.01
CA ILE A 12 11.31 1.52 18.09
C ILE A 12 12.50 1.97 18.93
N GLY A 13 12.58 1.47 20.17
CA GLY A 13 13.74 1.69 21.04
C GLY A 13 15.00 1.05 20.48
N ARG A 14 16.10 1.80 20.50
CA ARG A 14 17.44 1.35 20.12
C ARG A 14 18.48 2.05 21.00
N TYR A 15 19.50 1.30 21.39
CA TYR A 15 20.59 1.74 22.24
C TYR A 15 21.92 1.31 21.61
N CYS A 16 22.92 2.18 21.68
CA CYS A 16 24.29 1.86 21.28
C CYS A 16 24.95 0.96 22.33
N ASP A 17 25.75 -0.01 21.89
CA ASP A 17 26.55 -0.89 22.75
C ASP A 17 27.85 -0.24 23.27
N LEU A 18 28.22 0.92 22.70
CA LEU A 18 29.39 1.72 23.07
C LEU A 18 28.99 3.16 23.52
N PRO A 19 28.14 3.31 24.55
CA PRO A 19 27.59 4.61 24.94
C PRO A 19 28.62 5.60 25.49
N GLU A 20 29.75 5.13 26.03
CA GLU A 20 30.84 5.99 26.51
C GLU A 20 31.66 6.58 25.34
N GLU A 21 31.87 5.80 24.28
CA GLU A 21 32.59 6.23 23.08
C GLU A 21 31.70 7.09 22.16
N TYR A 22 30.41 6.75 22.06
CA TYR A 22 29.44 7.46 21.21
C TYR A 22 28.22 7.95 22.00
N PRO A 23 28.39 8.89 22.96
CA PRO A 23 27.31 9.32 23.85
C PRO A 23 26.13 9.97 23.12
N GLY A 24 26.37 10.59 21.96
CA GLY A 24 25.31 11.21 21.14
C GLY A 24 24.26 10.22 20.58
N VAL A 25 24.58 8.92 20.55
CA VAL A 25 23.69 7.86 20.06
C VAL A 25 23.46 6.76 21.11
N ALA A 26 23.77 7.03 22.38
CA ALA A 26 23.48 6.12 23.49
C ALA A 26 22.00 5.69 23.47
N HIS A 27 21.10 6.64 23.19
CA HIS A 27 19.72 6.39 22.79
C HIS A 27 19.54 6.87 21.35
N PHE A 28 19.00 6.02 20.48
CA PHE A 28 18.78 6.36 19.07
C PHE A 28 17.45 5.80 18.57
N HIS A 29 16.38 6.18 19.26
CA HIS A 29 15.04 5.64 19.04
C HIS A 29 14.46 6.14 17.72
N THR A 30 13.69 5.29 17.06
CA THR A 30 13.01 5.63 15.80
C THR A 30 11.54 5.91 16.06
N VAL A 31 11.03 7.04 15.59
CA VAL A 31 9.61 7.38 15.63
C VAL A 31 9.02 7.18 14.24
N ARG A 32 7.91 6.44 14.16
CA ARG A 32 7.17 6.22 12.91
C ARG A 32 6.02 7.19 12.85
N ILE A 33 5.95 8.01 11.80
CA ILE A 33 4.84 8.92 11.54
C ILE A 33 4.00 8.34 10.40
N ASN A 34 2.70 8.23 10.63
CA ASN A 34 1.74 7.75 9.65
C ASN A 34 1.75 8.66 8.41
N GLN A 35 1.92 8.08 7.22
CA GLN A 35 1.95 8.82 5.98
C GLN A 35 0.55 9.12 5.43
N THR A 36 0.42 10.17 4.64
CA THR A 36 -0.77 10.40 3.81
C THR A 36 -0.96 9.27 2.78
N ALA A 37 -2.21 8.87 2.51
CA ALA A 37 -2.51 7.91 1.44
C ALA A 37 -1.88 8.33 0.10
N GLY A 38 -1.27 7.39 -0.62
CA GLY A 38 -0.60 7.64 -1.90
C GLY A 38 0.69 8.47 -1.81
N PHE A 39 1.18 8.81 -0.61
CA PHE A 39 2.41 9.57 -0.36
C PHE A 39 2.42 10.98 -0.99
N TYR A 40 1.27 11.68 -0.95
CA TYR A 40 1.14 13.05 -1.43
C TYR A 40 1.33 14.07 -0.31
N TYR A 41 2.19 15.07 -0.54
CA TYR A 41 2.53 16.06 0.46
C TYR A 41 2.52 17.47 -0.12
N THR A 42 2.20 18.44 0.73
CA THR A 42 2.56 19.84 0.49
C THR A 42 3.92 20.14 1.10
N SER A 43 4.65 21.07 0.51
CA SER A 43 5.96 21.45 1.05
C SER A 43 5.86 22.10 2.44
N SER A 44 4.72 22.72 2.78
CA SER A 44 4.48 23.28 4.12
C SER A 44 4.32 22.18 5.17
N ALA A 45 3.54 21.13 4.88
CA ALA A 45 3.33 20.03 5.82
C ALA A 45 4.62 19.27 6.13
N LEU A 46 5.49 19.09 5.13
CA LEU A 46 6.80 18.48 5.34
C LEU A 46 7.74 19.37 6.16
N ARG A 47 7.81 20.67 5.85
CA ARG A 47 8.66 21.60 6.62
C ARG A 47 8.25 21.65 8.09
N GLU A 48 6.95 21.73 8.36
CA GLU A 48 6.45 21.72 9.73
C GLU A 48 6.84 20.45 10.50
N LEU A 49 6.78 19.27 9.87
CA LEU A 49 7.24 18.03 10.49
C LEU A 49 8.76 18.03 10.72
N MET A 50 9.54 18.61 9.80
CA MET A 50 10.99 18.71 9.95
C MET A 50 11.40 19.72 11.02
N ASP A 51 10.68 20.84 11.18
CA ASP A 51 10.93 21.80 12.26
C ASP A 51 10.78 21.14 13.65
N ILE A 52 9.79 20.26 13.82
CA ILE A 52 9.62 19.44 15.03
C ILE A 52 10.80 18.47 15.18
N TRP A 53 11.19 17.81 14.09
CA TRP A 53 12.25 16.81 14.12
C TRP A 53 13.64 17.40 14.38
N ASP A 54 13.97 18.56 13.84
CA ASP A 54 15.22 19.28 14.09
C ASP A 54 15.32 19.74 15.55
N LYS A 55 14.18 20.02 16.20
CA LYS A 55 14.11 20.41 17.62
C LYS A 55 14.36 19.25 18.58
N TYR A 56 13.87 18.04 18.25
CA TYR A 56 13.81 16.93 19.20
C TYR A 56 14.58 15.67 18.78
N GLY A 57 15.03 15.60 17.54
CA GLY A 57 15.66 14.44 16.96
C GLY A 57 17.05 14.73 16.41
N SER A 58 17.51 13.80 15.57
CA SER A 58 18.83 13.87 14.95
C SER A 58 18.87 14.67 13.64
N GLY A 59 17.71 15.07 13.10
CA GLY A 59 17.58 15.59 11.73
C GLY A 59 17.65 14.51 10.64
N LEU A 60 17.92 13.24 10.98
CA LEU A 60 17.98 12.13 10.01
C LEU A 60 16.60 11.50 9.80
N THR A 61 16.28 11.15 8.56
CA THR A 61 15.00 10.51 8.22
C THR A 61 15.16 9.37 7.23
N ASN A 62 14.13 8.52 7.13
CA ASN A 62 13.89 7.74 5.92
C ASN A 62 12.54 8.13 5.31
N PHE A 63 12.55 8.40 4.01
CA PHE A 63 11.38 8.82 3.25
C PHE A 63 11.15 7.82 2.10
N HIS A 64 10.54 6.66 2.33
CA HIS A 64 9.80 6.21 3.53
C HIS A 64 10.32 4.88 4.07
N GLY A 65 9.80 4.44 5.21
CA GLY A 65 9.93 3.06 5.65
C GLY A 65 9.15 2.09 4.73
N SER A 66 9.60 0.85 4.61
CA SER A 66 9.00 -0.14 3.68
C SER A 66 7.54 -0.53 3.97
N THR A 67 6.96 -0.12 5.10
CA THR A 67 5.52 -0.32 5.34
C THR A 67 4.72 0.87 4.78
N GLY A 68 5.24 2.09 4.95
CA GLY A 68 4.65 3.34 4.50
C GLY A 68 5.10 4.52 5.35
N ASP A 69 5.35 4.29 6.64
CA ASP A 69 5.64 5.34 7.61
C ASP A 69 6.79 6.27 7.19
N MET A 70 6.65 7.57 7.45
CA MET A 70 7.82 8.46 7.51
C MET A 70 8.61 8.08 8.77
N VAL A 71 9.93 7.97 8.63
CA VAL A 71 10.81 7.51 9.70
C VAL A 71 11.63 8.67 10.22
N LEU A 72 11.40 9.06 11.46
CA LEU A 72 12.23 10.01 12.19
C LEU A 72 13.29 9.21 12.95
N LEU A 73 14.54 9.27 12.49
CA LEU A 73 15.58 8.30 12.82
C LEU A 73 16.53 8.84 13.90
N GLY A 74 16.28 8.52 15.16
CA GLY A 74 17.20 8.79 16.26
C GLY A 74 16.77 9.96 17.13
N THR A 75 16.24 9.63 18.30
CA THR A 75 15.95 10.57 19.39
C THR A 75 16.15 9.86 20.74
N GLN A 76 16.04 10.62 21.83
CA GLN A 76 16.17 10.14 23.20
C GLN A 76 14.79 9.90 23.82
N THR A 77 14.74 9.09 24.89
CA THR A 77 13.48 8.67 25.53
C THR A 77 12.65 9.85 26.04
N ASP A 78 13.31 10.85 26.62
CA ASP A 78 12.67 12.02 27.23
C ASP A 78 12.06 12.99 26.20
N LYS A 79 12.35 12.81 24.91
CA LYS A 79 11.79 13.65 23.82
C LYS A 79 10.53 13.06 23.19
N LEU A 80 10.23 11.78 23.43
CA LEU A 80 9.18 11.06 22.72
C LEU A 80 7.79 11.70 22.90
N GLU A 81 7.43 12.06 24.13
CA GLU A 81 6.14 12.70 24.43
C GLU A 81 6.02 14.08 23.79
N ALA A 82 7.11 14.86 23.77
CA ALA A 82 7.13 16.19 23.18
C ALA A 82 6.98 16.13 21.65
N ILE A 83 7.69 15.18 21.00
CA ILE A 83 7.52 14.90 19.57
C ILE A 83 6.06 14.55 19.30
N PHE A 84 5.50 13.60 20.05
CA PHE A 84 4.13 13.13 19.83
C PHE A 84 3.09 14.23 20.03
N ALA A 85 3.20 15.03 21.10
CA ALA A 85 2.30 16.14 21.37
C ALA A 85 2.34 17.20 20.27
N GLU A 86 3.54 17.57 19.78
CA GLU A 86 3.66 18.57 18.71
C GLU A 86 3.19 18.02 17.35
N THR A 87 3.50 16.76 17.01
CA THR A 87 3.03 16.16 15.75
C THR A 87 1.51 16.03 15.70
N THR A 88 0.88 15.60 16.80
CA THR A 88 -0.58 15.45 16.89
C THR A 88 -1.31 16.77 16.86
N ALA A 89 -0.76 17.81 17.49
CA ALA A 89 -1.28 19.18 17.39
C ALA A 89 -1.27 19.73 15.94
N LYS A 90 -0.49 19.11 15.04
CA LYS A 90 -0.39 19.44 13.61
C LYS A 90 -1.16 18.48 12.70
N GLY A 91 -1.90 17.54 13.27
CA GLY A 91 -2.69 16.56 12.50
C GLY A 91 -1.90 15.36 11.98
N TRP A 92 -0.63 15.19 12.39
CA TRP A 92 0.11 13.95 12.19
C TRP A 92 -0.13 13.00 13.35
N ASP A 93 -0.15 11.69 13.09
CA ASP A 93 -0.16 10.70 14.16
C ASP A 93 0.96 9.66 13.96
N LEU A 94 1.25 8.89 15.00
CA LEU A 94 2.20 7.80 14.93
C LEU A 94 1.67 6.67 14.06
N GLY A 95 2.60 6.01 13.37
CA GLY A 95 2.37 4.76 12.67
C GLY A 95 2.36 3.54 13.60
N GLY A 96 2.12 2.35 13.03
CA GLY A 96 2.02 1.10 13.78
C GLY A 96 3.35 0.37 13.99
N SER A 97 3.54 -0.22 15.18
CA SER A 97 4.59 -1.20 15.45
C SER A 97 4.20 -2.15 16.58
N GLY A 98 4.75 -3.37 16.58
CA GLY A 98 4.40 -4.41 17.55
C GLY A 98 3.41 -5.43 16.97
N SER A 99 2.68 -6.11 17.84
CA SER A 99 1.65 -7.09 17.47
C SER A 99 0.27 -6.41 17.34
N CYS A 100 0.17 -5.57 16.31
CA CYS A 100 -0.94 -4.68 16.04
C CYS A 100 -1.18 -4.61 14.51
N LEU A 101 -2.24 -3.91 14.10
CA LEU A 101 -2.33 -3.40 12.75
C LEU A 101 -1.14 -2.47 12.50
N ARG A 102 -0.43 -2.71 11.40
CA ARG A 102 0.58 -1.77 10.91
C ARG A 102 -0.08 -0.80 9.95
N THR A 103 0.55 0.34 9.82
CA THR A 103 0.15 1.42 8.93
C THR A 103 -0.22 0.90 7.54
N PRO A 104 -1.50 1.00 7.13
CA PRO A 104 -1.91 0.67 5.78
C PRO A 104 -1.18 1.57 4.76
N SER A 105 -0.98 1.07 3.54
CA SER A 105 -0.40 1.88 2.46
C SER A 105 -1.04 1.53 1.12
N CYS A 106 -1.08 2.49 0.20
CA CYS A 106 -1.66 2.30 -1.11
C CYS A 106 -0.80 2.86 -2.24
N CYS A 107 -1.09 2.43 -3.46
CA CYS A 107 -0.55 3.07 -4.66
C CYS A 107 -1.22 4.43 -4.89
N ALA A 108 -0.74 5.20 -5.87
CA ALA A 108 -1.36 6.48 -6.25
C ALA A 108 -2.82 6.32 -6.74
N GLY A 109 -3.23 5.12 -7.18
CA GLY A 109 -4.62 4.84 -7.55
C GLY A 109 -5.19 5.83 -8.56
N MET A 110 -6.44 6.23 -8.36
CA MET A 110 -7.18 7.13 -9.27
C MET A 110 -6.61 8.55 -9.32
N SER A 111 -5.75 8.96 -8.37
CA SER A 111 -5.15 10.31 -8.39
C SER A 111 -4.31 10.56 -9.65
N ARG A 112 -3.67 9.52 -10.20
CA ARG A 112 -2.76 9.65 -11.34
C ARG A 112 -2.58 8.38 -12.18
N CYS A 113 -3.42 7.35 -12.00
CA CYS A 113 -3.36 6.13 -12.78
C CYS A 113 -4.71 5.77 -13.38
N GLU A 114 -4.77 5.78 -14.71
CA GLU A 114 -5.93 5.36 -15.52
C GLU A 114 -6.33 3.87 -15.37
N TYR A 115 -5.45 3.03 -14.82
CA TYR A 115 -5.68 1.60 -14.65
C TYR A 115 -6.46 1.30 -13.38
N SER A 116 -6.58 2.27 -12.46
CA SER A 116 -7.15 2.02 -11.14
C SER A 116 -8.61 1.59 -11.25
N CYS A 117 -8.90 0.42 -10.68
CA CYS A 117 -10.22 -0.17 -10.61
C CYS A 117 -10.95 0.24 -9.32
N ILE A 118 -10.21 0.65 -8.29
CA ILE A 118 -10.74 1.07 -7.00
C ILE A 118 -10.13 2.42 -6.59
N ASP A 119 -10.80 3.13 -5.68
CA ASP A 119 -10.21 4.30 -5.03
C ASP A 119 -9.26 3.84 -3.92
N ALA A 120 -8.03 3.52 -4.32
CA ALA A 120 -7.04 2.96 -3.41
C ALA A 120 -6.66 3.91 -2.27
N MET A 121 -6.72 5.23 -2.50
CA MET A 121 -6.37 6.23 -1.50
C MET A 121 -7.48 6.35 -0.46
N GLU A 122 -8.73 6.44 -0.89
CA GLU A 122 -9.89 6.51 -0.01
C GLU A 122 -10.04 5.24 0.86
N ILE A 123 -9.83 4.06 0.28
CA ILE A 123 -9.83 2.80 1.04
C ILE A 123 -8.72 2.79 2.09
N CYS A 124 -7.49 3.20 1.72
CA CYS A 124 -6.36 3.22 2.64
C CYS A 124 -6.62 4.17 3.82
N ASP A 125 -7.12 5.37 3.52
CA ASP A 125 -7.41 6.38 4.52
C ASP A 125 -8.55 5.95 5.45
N THR A 126 -9.66 5.48 4.87
CA THR A 126 -10.83 5.02 5.64
C THR A 126 -10.48 3.88 6.59
N LEU A 127 -9.75 2.85 6.11
CA LEU A 127 -9.37 1.72 6.98
C LEU A 127 -8.34 2.15 8.04
N THR A 128 -7.47 3.12 7.74
CA THR A 128 -6.52 3.65 8.73
C THR A 128 -7.28 4.37 9.85
N HIS A 129 -8.28 5.19 9.53
CA HIS A 129 -9.09 5.90 10.51
C HIS A 129 -10.04 4.98 11.29
N LYS A 130 -10.66 3.99 10.64
CA LYS A 130 -11.59 3.06 11.29
C LYS A 130 -10.88 2.14 12.31
N PHE A 131 -9.60 1.84 12.11
CA PHE A 131 -8.84 0.90 12.94
C PHE A 131 -7.66 1.53 13.70
N GLN A 132 -7.84 2.77 14.17
CA GLN A 132 -6.83 3.47 14.96
C GLN A 132 -6.47 2.70 16.24
N ASP A 133 -7.46 2.13 16.93
CA ASP A 133 -7.23 1.38 18.16
C ASP A 133 -6.35 0.16 17.90
N GLU A 134 -6.69 -0.64 16.89
CA GLU A 134 -5.94 -1.83 16.52
C GLU A 134 -4.55 -1.50 15.97
N LEU A 135 -4.31 -0.27 15.49
CA LEU A 135 -3.01 0.20 15.02
C LEU A 135 -2.11 0.66 16.18
N HIS A 136 -2.66 1.42 17.12
CA HIS A 136 -1.91 2.05 18.22
C HIS A 136 -1.81 1.19 19.47
N ARG A 137 -2.74 0.26 19.70
CA ARG A 137 -2.81 -0.60 20.89
C ARG A 137 -2.68 -2.07 20.50
N PRO A 138 -1.46 -2.63 20.54
CA PRO A 138 -1.20 -4.02 20.16
C PRO A 138 -2.04 -5.04 20.94
N ALA A 139 -3.09 -5.55 20.30
CA ALA A 139 -4.00 -6.56 20.86
C ALA A 139 -3.93 -7.92 20.13
N PHE A 140 -3.15 -8.01 19.05
CA PHE A 140 -3.13 -9.20 18.19
C PHE A 140 -2.04 -10.20 18.60
N PRO A 141 -2.14 -11.47 18.18
CA PRO A 141 -1.07 -12.45 18.36
C PRO A 141 0.24 -12.02 17.68
N HIS A 142 0.14 -11.39 16.51
CA HIS A 142 1.29 -10.80 15.82
C HIS A 142 0.89 -9.59 14.96
N LYS A 143 1.83 -9.11 14.13
CA LYS A 143 1.59 -7.96 13.24
C LYS A 143 0.56 -8.33 12.16
N PHE A 144 -0.27 -7.37 11.78
CA PHE A 144 -1.16 -7.48 10.62
C PHE A 144 -0.93 -6.29 9.70
N LYS A 145 -0.87 -6.48 8.38
CA LYS A 145 -0.62 -5.42 7.40
C LYS A 145 -1.68 -5.43 6.31
N ILE A 146 -2.14 -4.24 5.94
CA ILE A 146 -3.05 -4.03 4.81
C ILE A 146 -2.31 -3.22 3.74
N LYS A 147 -2.37 -3.68 2.48
CA LYS A 147 -1.91 -2.90 1.33
C LYS A 147 -2.92 -2.89 0.19
N VAL A 148 -3.05 -1.74 -0.45
CA VAL A 148 -4.07 -1.49 -1.47
C VAL A 148 -3.43 -1.10 -2.81
N SER A 149 -3.66 -1.91 -3.83
CA SER A 149 -3.19 -1.67 -5.19
C SER A 149 -4.39 -1.56 -6.13
N GLY A 150 -4.42 -0.50 -6.94
CA GLY A 150 -5.57 -0.19 -7.81
C GLY A 150 -5.79 -1.15 -8.97
N CYS A 151 -4.80 -1.97 -9.33
CA CYS A 151 -4.90 -3.01 -10.36
C CYS A 151 -3.87 -4.13 -10.10
N ALA A 152 -3.91 -5.19 -10.93
CA ALA A 152 -3.03 -6.36 -10.82
C ALA A 152 -1.53 -6.09 -11.12
N ASN A 153 -1.15 -4.88 -11.55
CA ASN A 153 0.27 -4.49 -11.57
C ASN A 153 0.89 -4.40 -10.17
N ASP A 154 0.05 -4.32 -9.12
CA ASP A 154 0.44 -4.33 -7.71
C ASP A 154 1.61 -3.40 -7.35
N CYS A 155 1.47 -2.10 -7.64
CA CYS A 155 2.54 -1.11 -7.42
C CYS A 155 2.94 -0.91 -5.95
N THR A 156 2.20 -1.45 -4.98
CA THR A 156 2.60 -1.46 -3.56
C THR A 156 3.32 -2.74 -3.14
N ALA A 157 3.40 -3.73 -4.05
CA ALA A 157 3.78 -5.11 -3.78
C ALA A 157 3.00 -5.67 -2.58
N ALA A 158 1.69 -5.44 -2.56
CA ALA A 158 0.77 -5.90 -1.52
C ALA A 158 0.89 -7.41 -1.35
N VAL A 159 0.83 -8.16 -2.46
CA VAL A 159 0.81 -9.64 -2.47
C VAL A 159 1.99 -10.24 -1.70
N ALA A 160 3.16 -9.58 -1.74
CA ALA A 160 4.36 -10.05 -1.07
C ALA A 160 4.60 -9.45 0.33
N ARG A 161 3.98 -8.30 0.65
CA ARG A 161 4.38 -7.46 1.81
C ARG A 161 3.24 -7.17 2.79
N ALA A 162 2.05 -7.71 2.56
CA ALA A 162 0.89 -7.51 3.41
C ALA A 162 0.18 -8.83 3.72
N ASP A 163 -0.26 -8.96 4.98
CA ASP A 163 -1.10 -10.05 5.43
C ASP A 163 -2.45 -10.02 4.72
N MET A 164 -2.98 -8.82 4.40
CA MET A 164 -4.11 -8.60 3.52
C MET A 164 -3.75 -7.71 2.34
N SER A 165 -3.95 -8.25 1.13
CA SER A 165 -3.76 -7.53 -0.13
C SER A 165 -5.11 -7.25 -0.77
N ILE A 166 -5.38 -5.98 -1.06
CA ILE A 166 -6.58 -5.52 -1.77
C ILE A 166 -6.15 -5.11 -3.17
N ILE A 167 -6.45 -5.94 -4.17
CA ILE A 167 -5.98 -5.76 -5.55
C ILE A 167 -7.17 -5.44 -6.46
N GLY A 168 -7.21 -4.24 -7.02
CA GLY A 168 -8.27 -3.82 -7.94
C GLY A 168 -8.37 -4.71 -9.18
N THR A 169 -9.59 -4.98 -9.62
CA THR A 169 -9.90 -5.79 -10.81
C THR A 169 -11.26 -5.40 -11.39
N TRP A 170 -11.69 -6.08 -12.45
CA TRP A 170 -12.99 -5.88 -13.09
C TRP A 170 -13.60 -7.22 -13.54
N ARG A 171 -14.91 -7.27 -13.82
CA ARG A 171 -15.62 -8.50 -14.24
C ARG A 171 -16.13 -8.46 -15.68
N ASP A 172 -16.37 -7.28 -16.23
CA ASP A 172 -16.83 -7.10 -17.61
C ASP A 172 -15.66 -7.07 -18.61
N ASN A 173 -15.95 -6.70 -19.85
CA ASN A 173 -14.98 -6.81 -20.93
C ASN A 173 -13.93 -5.69 -20.89
N ILE A 174 -12.71 -6.00 -21.36
CA ILE A 174 -11.72 -4.97 -21.67
C ILE A 174 -12.30 -4.01 -22.71
N ARG A 175 -12.13 -2.72 -22.47
CA ARG A 175 -12.55 -1.68 -23.41
C ARG A 175 -11.48 -1.51 -24.48
N ILE A 176 -11.89 -1.59 -25.74
CA ILE A 176 -11.00 -1.53 -26.91
C ILE A 176 -11.39 -0.34 -27.80
N ASP A 177 -10.44 0.56 -28.02
CA ASP A 177 -10.49 1.54 -29.11
C ASP A 177 -9.68 1.02 -30.29
N GLN A 178 -10.38 0.54 -31.33
CA GLN A 178 -9.75 -0.02 -32.54
C GLN A 178 -8.93 1.02 -33.31
N ALA A 179 -9.31 2.30 -33.28
CA ALA A 179 -8.53 3.36 -33.92
C ALA A 179 -7.20 3.56 -33.18
N GLY A 180 -7.23 3.53 -31.84
CA GLY A 180 -6.05 3.49 -30.99
C GLY A 180 -5.15 2.28 -31.28
N VAL A 181 -5.72 1.08 -31.38
CA VAL A 181 -4.99 -0.16 -31.73
C VAL A 181 -4.28 0.00 -33.09
N LYS A 182 -5.00 0.47 -34.12
CA LYS A 182 -4.43 0.71 -35.45
C LYS A 182 -3.33 1.77 -35.44
N ASN A 183 -3.38 2.73 -34.52
CA ASN A 183 -2.29 3.68 -34.37
C ASN A 183 -1.05 3.04 -33.75
N TYR A 184 -1.22 2.15 -32.76
CA TYR A 184 -0.10 1.36 -32.21
C TYR A 184 0.53 0.44 -33.24
N SER A 185 -0.26 -0.17 -34.13
CA SER A 185 0.23 -1.13 -35.12
C SER A 185 1.18 -0.54 -36.18
N LYS A 186 1.38 0.78 -36.20
CA LYS A 186 2.35 1.44 -37.09
C LYS A 186 3.79 1.20 -36.63
N ASP A 187 3.99 1.14 -35.31
CA ASP A 187 5.32 1.13 -34.68
C ASP A 187 5.52 -0.04 -33.70
N MET A 188 4.48 -0.87 -33.47
CA MET A 188 4.51 -2.03 -32.57
C MET A 188 4.10 -3.30 -33.32
N ASP A 189 4.85 -4.38 -33.11
CA ASP A 189 4.41 -5.71 -33.53
C ASP A 189 3.41 -6.26 -32.50
N ILE A 190 2.13 -5.91 -32.69
CA ILE A 190 1.03 -6.32 -31.81
C ILE A 190 0.99 -7.84 -31.63
N LYS A 191 1.39 -8.61 -32.64
CA LYS A 191 1.35 -10.05 -32.54
C LYS A 191 2.39 -10.56 -31.54
N SER A 192 3.67 -10.29 -31.81
CA SER A 192 4.76 -10.81 -30.98
C SER A 192 4.84 -10.14 -29.60
N GLU A 193 4.47 -8.86 -29.49
CA GLU A 193 4.63 -8.10 -28.25
C GLU A 193 3.38 -8.12 -27.35
N VAL A 194 2.20 -8.43 -27.89
CA VAL A 194 0.93 -8.40 -27.13
C VAL A 194 0.20 -9.74 -27.16
N THR A 195 -0.22 -10.24 -28.32
CA THR A 195 -1.10 -11.42 -28.38
C THR A 195 -0.36 -12.71 -28.05
N ASP A 196 0.86 -12.89 -28.55
CA ASP A 196 1.68 -14.09 -28.29
C ASP A 196 2.19 -14.11 -26.83
N MET A 197 2.26 -12.94 -26.19
CA MET A 197 2.61 -12.77 -24.78
C MET A 197 1.41 -12.85 -23.82
N CYS A 198 0.19 -12.99 -24.35
CA CYS A 198 -1.00 -13.16 -23.51
C CYS A 198 -0.95 -14.52 -22.81
N PRO A 199 -0.94 -14.59 -21.47
CA PRO A 199 -0.74 -15.84 -20.74
C PRO A 199 -1.85 -16.89 -20.95
N THR A 200 -3.04 -16.46 -21.39
CA THR A 200 -4.16 -17.36 -21.70
C THR A 200 -4.43 -17.46 -23.19
N HIS A 201 -3.63 -16.78 -24.03
CA HIS A 201 -3.81 -16.69 -25.48
C HIS A 201 -5.26 -16.33 -25.91
N CYS A 202 -5.95 -15.52 -25.11
CA CYS A 202 -7.34 -15.13 -25.35
C CYS A 202 -7.51 -13.99 -26.37
N MET A 203 -6.44 -13.58 -27.06
CA MET A 203 -6.44 -12.42 -27.96
C MET A 203 -6.18 -12.83 -29.41
N ASN A 204 -6.79 -12.14 -30.36
CA ASN A 204 -6.54 -12.32 -31.79
C ASN A 204 -6.36 -10.96 -32.48
N TRP A 205 -5.26 -10.81 -33.23
CA TRP A 205 -4.95 -9.65 -34.06
C TRP A 205 -4.80 -10.11 -35.52
N ASP A 206 -5.64 -9.59 -36.41
CA ASP A 206 -5.66 -9.97 -37.83
C ASP A 206 -4.95 -8.97 -38.77
N GLY A 207 -4.25 -7.99 -38.20
CA GLY A 207 -3.66 -6.86 -38.94
C GLY A 207 -4.59 -5.65 -39.09
N SER A 208 -5.87 -5.79 -38.70
CA SER A 208 -6.86 -4.73 -38.78
C SER A 208 -7.61 -4.48 -37.48
N ALA A 209 -8.06 -5.54 -36.79
CA ALA A 209 -8.86 -5.48 -35.58
C ALA A 209 -8.30 -6.40 -34.49
N LEU A 210 -8.28 -5.89 -33.26
CA LEU A 210 -7.94 -6.68 -32.08
C LEU A 210 -9.21 -7.19 -31.41
N LYS A 211 -9.30 -8.49 -31.19
CA LYS A 211 -10.39 -9.14 -30.47
C LYS A 211 -9.84 -9.80 -29.21
N ILE A 212 -10.62 -9.78 -28.14
CA ILE A 212 -10.29 -10.41 -26.86
C ILE A 212 -11.48 -11.28 -26.47
N ASN A 213 -11.23 -12.55 -26.15
CA ASN A 213 -12.19 -13.41 -25.49
C ASN A 213 -12.10 -13.18 -23.97
N ASP A 214 -12.87 -12.21 -23.45
CA ASP A 214 -12.81 -11.82 -22.04
C ASP A 214 -13.13 -12.96 -21.06
N LYS A 215 -13.86 -13.99 -21.50
CA LYS A 215 -14.15 -15.19 -20.68
C LYS A 215 -12.88 -15.96 -20.30
N ASP A 216 -11.88 -15.96 -21.18
CA ASP A 216 -10.59 -16.63 -20.96
C ASP A 216 -9.51 -15.64 -20.46
N CYS A 217 -9.86 -14.37 -20.26
CA CYS A 217 -8.92 -13.37 -19.78
C CYS A 217 -8.71 -13.50 -18.27
N ASN A 218 -7.45 -13.68 -17.85
CA ASN A 218 -7.07 -13.68 -16.43
C ASN A 218 -6.73 -12.28 -15.88
N ARG A 219 -6.92 -11.21 -16.69
CA ARG A 219 -6.74 -9.80 -16.30
C ARG A 219 -5.32 -9.47 -15.80
N CYS A 220 -4.30 -10.07 -16.40
CA CYS A 220 -2.88 -9.88 -16.04
C CYS A 220 -2.30 -8.48 -16.34
N MET A 221 -3.08 -7.55 -16.88
CA MET A 221 -2.69 -6.19 -17.29
C MET A 221 -1.75 -6.06 -18.50
N HIS A 222 -1.08 -7.12 -18.98
CA HIS A 222 -0.06 -7.03 -20.05
C HIS A 222 -0.52 -6.21 -21.27
N CYS A 223 -1.63 -6.57 -21.89
CA CYS A 223 -2.12 -5.88 -23.08
C CYS A 223 -2.49 -4.41 -22.81
N ILE A 224 -3.09 -4.12 -21.64
CA ILE A 224 -3.41 -2.76 -21.21
C ILE A 224 -2.13 -1.94 -20.99
N ASN A 225 -1.11 -2.53 -20.36
CA ASN A 225 0.19 -1.90 -20.12
C ASN A 225 0.90 -1.56 -21.43
N ARG A 226 0.79 -2.44 -22.45
CA ARG A 226 1.40 -2.25 -23.76
C ARG A 226 0.67 -1.21 -24.62
N MET A 227 -0.66 -1.15 -24.55
CA MET A 227 -1.46 -0.26 -25.38
C MET A 227 -2.45 0.59 -24.57
N PRO A 228 -1.99 1.40 -23.60
CA PRO A 228 -2.89 2.10 -22.68
C PRO A 228 -3.82 3.09 -23.36
N LYS A 229 -3.41 3.72 -24.46
CA LYS A 229 -4.29 4.64 -25.19
C LYS A 229 -5.44 3.93 -25.91
N ALA A 230 -5.35 2.62 -26.11
CA ALA A 230 -6.33 1.82 -26.84
C ALA A 230 -7.10 0.84 -25.95
N LEU A 231 -6.46 0.32 -24.90
CA LEU A 231 -7.01 -0.69 -24.01
C LEU A 231 -7.18 -0.15 -22.60
N ARG A 232 -8.35 -0.39 -22.00
CA ARG A 232 -8.64 0.00 -20.62
C ARG A 232 -9.32 -1.13 -19.85
N PRO A 233 -9.15 -1.20 -18.52
CA PRO A 233 -9.96 -2.07 -17.66
C PRO A 233 -11.45 -1.88 -17.92
N GLY A 234 -12.25 -2.91 -17.67
CA GLY A 234 -13.70 -2.85 -17.72
C GLY A 234 -14.33 -1.83 -16.75
N LYS A 235 -15.64 -1.67 -16.83
CA LYS A 235 -16.42 -0.72 -16.03
C LYS A 235 -16.97 -1.34 -14.74
N ASP A 236 -17.26 -2.63 -14.71
CA ASP A 236 -17.68 -3.33 -13.50
C ASP A 236 -16.46 -3.68 -12.63
N LYS A 237 -16.00 -2.66 -11.92
CA LYS A 237 -14.79 -2.68 -11.12
C LYS A 237 -15.06 -3.10 -9.67
N GLY A 238 -14.06 -3.69 -9.04
CA GLY A 238 -14.00 -4.08 -7.63
C GLY A 238 -12.58 -4.50 -7.27
N ALA A 239 -12.41 -5.36 -6.27
CA ALA A 239 -11.12 -5.89 -5.88
C ALA A 239 -11.15 -7.40 -5.63
N THR A 240 -10.01 -8.06 -5.85
CA THR A 240 -9.71 -9.37 -5.30
C THR A 240 -9.06 -9.16 -3.94
N ILE A 241 -9.55 -9.87 -2.91
CA ILE A 241 -8.98 -9.86 -1.56
C ILE A 241 -8.14 -11.11 -1.38
N MET A 242 -6.88 -10.92 -1.02
CA MET A 242 -5.91 -12.00 -0.85
C MET A 242 -5.30 -11.94 0.55
N LEU A 243 -4.97 -13.10 1.14
CA LEU A 243 -4.38 -13.18 2.49
C LEU A 243 -3.08 -13.97 2.53
N GLY A 244 -2.23 -13.67 3.52
CA GLY A 244 -1.10 -14.51 3.93
C GLY A 244 0.27 -14.08 3.44
N GLY A 245 0.41 -12.91 2.82
CA GLY A 245 1.71 -12.40 2.34
C GLY A 245 2.68 -12.11 3.50
N LYS A 246 3.81 -12.82 3.58
CA LYS A 246 4.80 -12.67 4.66
C LYS A 246 6.22 -13.03 4.27
N ALA A 247 7.16 -12.46 5.02
CA ALA A 247 8.58 -12.81 4.98
C ALA A 247 8.84 -14.23 5.54
N PRO A 248 10.06 -14.80 5.40
CA PRO A 248 10.33 -16.21 5.70
C PRO A 248 9.99 -16.71 7.12
N ILE A 249 10.20 -15.90 8.15
CA ILE A 249 10.10 -16.40 9.54
C ILE A 249 8.63 -16.58 9.94
N VAL A 250 8.22 -17.68 10.57
CA VAL A 250 9.01 -18.89 10.92
C VAL A 250 8.96 -19.94 9.79
N THR A 251 7.81 -20.11 9.14
CA THR A 251 7.53 -21.21 8.19
C THR A 251 7.50 -20.73 6.73
N GLY A 252 8.64 -20.32 6.20
CA GLY A 252 8.80 -19.94 4.79
C GLY A 252 8.16 -18.60 4.41
N ALA A 253 8.60 -18.09 3.26
CA ALA A 253 8.02 -16.87 2.67
C ALA A 253 6.75 -17.25 1.92
N LEU A 254 5.73 -16.40 2.01
CA LEU A 254 4.46 -16.60 1.33
C LEU A 254 4.13 -15.34 0.55
N MET A 255 3.64 -15.54 -0.67
CA MET A 255 2.79 -14.57 -1.34
C MET A 255 1.35 -14.81 -0.89
N SER A 256 0.55 -13.74 -0.83
CA SER A 256 -0.86 -13.89 -0.50
C SER A 256 -1.59 -14.72 -1.57
N TRP A 257 -2.59 -15.49 -1.16
CA TRP A 257 -3.47 -16.24 -2.06
C TRP A 257 -4.91 -15.70 -2.02
N VAL A 258 -5.67 -16.00 -3.07
CA VAL A 258 -7.05 -15.50 -3.22
C VAL A 258 -7.96 -16.07 -2.14
N ILE A 259 -8.68 -15.18 -1.46
CA ILE A 259 -9.75 -15.53 -0.50
C ILE A 259 -11.10 -15.09 -1.05
N VAL A 260 -11.20 -13.85 -1.50
CA VAL A 260 -12.40 -13.31 -2.17
C VAL A 260 -12.03 -12.97 -3.60
N PRO A 261 -12.48 -13.75 -4.60
CA PRO A 261 -12.15 -13.50 -6.00
C PRO A 261 -12.59 -12.12 -6.49
N PHE A 262 -13.75 -11.65 -6.01
CA PHE A 262 -14.26 -10.32 -6.33
C PHE A 262 -15.13 -9.76 -5.20
N MET A 263 -14.84 -8.55 -4.77
CA MET A 263 -15.60 -7.75 -3.84
C MET A 263 -15.82 -6.37 -4.44
N LYS A 264 -17.07 -5.90 -4.48
CA LYS A 264 -17.37 -4.51 -4.81
C LYS A 264 -16.93 -3.63 -3.64
N LEU A 265 -16.12 -2.60 -3.87
CA LEU A 265 -15.64 -1.71 -2.82
C LEU A 265 -16.21 -0.32 -3.06
N GLU A 266 -17.29 -0.02 -2.35
CA GLU A 266 -17.96 1.29 -2.35
C GLU A 266 -17.89 1.86 -0.94
N ALA A 267 -17.60 3.16 -0.83
CA ALA A 267 -17.57 3.83 0.46
C ALA A 267 -18.93 3.68 1.17
N PRO A 268 -18.97 3.45 2.50
CA PRO A 268 -17.86 3.53 3.45
C PRO A 268 -17.06 2.22 3.67
N PHE A 269 -17.13 1.29 2.71
CA PHE A 269 -16.38 0.03 2.68
C PHE A 269 -16.70 -0.95 3.82
N ASP A 270 -17.95 -0.95 4.29
CA ASP A 270 -18.37 -1.78 5.42
C ASP A 270 -18.15 -3.27 5.16
N ASN A 271 -18.28 -3.72 3.91
CA ASN A 271 -18.11 -5.13 3.56
C ASN A 271 -16.66 -5.65 3.74
N ILE A 272 -15.65 -4.83 3.45
CA ILE A 272 -14.25 -5.21 3.69
C ILE A 272 -13.89 -5.00 5.18
N GLU A 273 -14.46 -4.00 5.84
CA GLU A 273 -14.34 -3.86 7.30
C GLU A 273 -14.89 -5.09 8.02
N ASP A 274 -16.09 -5.54 7.68
CA ASP A 274 -16.73 -6.72 8.27
C ASP A 274 -15.86 -7.98 8.08
N LEU A 275 -15.26 -8.12 6.89
CA LEU A 275 -14.33 -9.22 6.63
C LEU A 275 -13.08 -9.12 7.49
N ILE A 276 -12.48 -7.92 7.59
CA ILE A 276 -11.29 -7.68 8.43
C ILE A 276 -11.60 -8.01 9.89
N ARG A 277 -12.72 -7.54 10.43
CA ARG A 277 -13.11 -7.80 11.82
C ARG A 277 -13.32 -9.29 12.09
N LYS A 278 -14.00 -10.01 11.20
CA LYS A 278 -14.17 -11.46 11.30
C LYS A 278 -12.84 -12.22 11.27
N LEU A 279 -11.88 -11.75 10.48
CA LEU A 279 -10.53 -12.34 10.41
C LEU A 279 -9.70 -12.07 11.66
N TRP A 280 -9.94 -10.97 12.36
CA TRP A 280 -9.25 -10.65 13.62
C TRP A 280 -9.94 -11.28 14.85
N GLU A 281 -11.24 -11.52 14.78
CA GLU A 281 -11.99 -12.24 15.81
C GLU A 281 -11.61 -13.74 15.87
N TRP A 282 -11.38 -14.34 14.70
CA TRP A 282 -10.91 -15.73 14.57
C TRP A 282 -9.44 -15.89 14.96
#